data_AF-A0A1Y1KSR7-F1
#
_entry.id   AF-A0A1Y1KSR7-F1
#
_cell.length_a   1.000
_cell.length_b   1.000
_cell.length_c   1.000
_cell.angle_alpha   90.00
_cell.angle_beta   90.00
_cell.angle_gamma   90.00
#
_symmetry.space_group_name_H-M   'P 1'
#
loop_
_entity.id
_entity.type
_entity.pdbx_description
1 polymer ?
#
loop_
_entity_poly.entity_id
_entity_poly.type
_entity_poly.pdbx_seq_one_letter_code
_entity_poly.pdbx_strand_id
1 'polypeptide(L)'
;NGKISKRVRLTYKIVGKCSFHSHFQLHVYSADSNPNGLKKEIPLELMPIEYGGKNGSMKELGVIWKKKMESYSEWFRDGTKYKTNESLRTGMPKTTDNELGIDGSFRKLVID
;
A
#
# COMPACT_ATOMS: atom_id res chain seq x y z
N ASN A 1 31.43 25.06 -34.97
CA ASN A 1 31.64 24.50 -33.61
C ASN A 1 30.53 24.90 -32.63
N GLY A 2 29.32 24.29 -32.70
CA GLY A 2 28.26 24.71 -31.76
C GLY A 2 26.98 23.87 -31.64
N LYS A 3 26.78 22.83 -32.47
CA LYS A 3 25.51 22.07 -32.47
C LYS A 3 25.59 20.68 -31.80
N ILE A 4 26.79 20.13 -31.57
CA ILE A 4 26.97 18.79 -30.99
C ILE A 4 26.89 18.80 -29.45
N SER A 5 27.27 19.92 -28.80
CA SER A 5 27.32 20.02 -27.32
C SER A 5 25.93 20.12 -26.65
N LYS A 6 24.88 20.51 -27.37
CA LYS A 6 23.53 20.67 -26.78
C LYS A 6 22.70 19.37 -26.80
N ARG A 7 22.97 18.45 -27.74
CA ARG A 7 22.23 17.18 -27.83
C ARG A 7 22.71 16.16 -26.81
N VAL A 8 24.02 16.10 -26.54
CA VAL A 8 24.60 15.24 -25.50
C VAL A 8 24.21 15.71 -24.09
N ARG A 9 24.01 17.02 -23.88
CA ARG A 9 23.55 17.55 -22.58
C ARG A 9 22.10 17.24 -22.25
N LEU A 10 21.25 16.92 -23.24
CA LEU A 10 19.85 16.61 -23.00
C LEU A 10 19.63 15.14 -22.61
N THR A 11 20.47 14.23 -23.09
CA THR A 11 20.34 12.79 -22.81
C THR A 11 20.75 12.42 -21.38
N TYR A 12 21.78 13.06 -20.82
CA TYR A 12 22.18 12.84 -19.42
C TYR A 12 21.18 13.37 -18.38
N LYS A 13 20.24 14.24 -18.78
CA LYS A 13 19.21 14.77 -17.88
C LYS A 13 18.03 13.82 -17.68
N ILE A 14 17.88 12.82 -18.57
CA ILE A 14 16.75 11.88 -18.58
C ILE A 14 17.01 10.64 -17.69
N VAL A 15 18.28 10.33 -17.40
CA VAL A 15 18.66 9.09 -16.66
C VAL A 15 18.78 9.30 -15.14
N GLY A 16 18.62 10.53 -14.64
CA GLY A 16 19.10 10.91 -13.31
C GLY A 16 18.07 11.21 -12.21
N LYS A 17 16.77 10.93 -12.40
CA LYS A 17 15.76 11.15 -11.33
C LYS A 17 14.66 10.09 -11.33
N CYS A 18 15.05 8.82 -11.28
CA CYS A 18 14.20 7.80 -10.67
C CYS A 18 14.60 7.69 -9.19
N SER A 19 14.27 8.71 -8.40
CA SER A 19 14.21 8.51 -6.95
C SER A 19 12.89 7.79 -6.68
N PHE A 20 12.96 6.46 -6.66
CA PHE A 20 11.93 5.62 -6.11
C PHE A 20 11.90 5.88 -4.59
N HIS A 21 11.31 7.01 -4.20
CA HIS A 21 10.96 7.26 -2.82
C HIS A 21 9.73 6.42 -2.55
N SER A 22 9.95 5.19 -2.08
CA SER A 22 8.98 4.50 -1.24
C SER A 22 8.86 5.30 0.07
N HIS A 23 8.25 6.48 0.01
CA HIS A 23 7.76 7.17 1.20
C HIS A 23 6.61 6.32 1.71
N PHE A 24 6.88 5.56 2.75
CA PHE A 24 5.86 4.81 3.45
C PHE A 24 4.77 5.81 3.90
N GLN A 25 3.59 5.76 3.27
CA GLN A 25 2.50 6.71 3.50
C GLN A 25 1.74 6.37 4.79
N LEU A 26 2.44 6.45 5.92
CA LEU A 26 1.88 6.25 7.25
C LEU A 26 1.71 7.60 7.94
N HIS A 27 0.46 8.01 8.16
CA HIS A 27 0.15 9.21 8.94
C HIS A 27 -0.32 8.81 10.33
N VAL A 28 0.44 9.21 11.36
CA VAL A 28 0.11 8.93 12.76
C VAL A 28 -0.56 10.16 13.36
N TYR A 29 -1.77 9.98 13.89
CA TYR A 29 -2.50 11.02 14.61
C TYR A 29 -2.63 10.61 16.07
N SER A 30 -2.16 11.47 16.98
CA SER A 30 -2.29 11.26 18.41
C SER A 30 -3.13 12.38 19.02
N ALA A 31 -3.98 12.05 19.98
CA ALA A 31 -4.95 12.97 20.57
C ALA A 31 -4.29 14.12 21.36
N ASP A 32 -3.15 13.84 21.97
CA ASP A 32 -2.31 14.77 22.74
C ASP A 32 -1.47 15.70 21.84
N SER A 33 -0.89 15.15 20.78
CA SER A 33 0.10 15.86 19.95
C SER A 33 -0.51 16.60 18.76
N ASN A 34 -1.60 16.06 18.15
CA ASN A 34 -2.24 16.66 16.98
C ASN A 34 -3.74 16.36 16.91
N PRO A 35 -4.56 16.99 17.77
CA PRO A 35 -5.99 16.69 17.87
C PRO A 35 -6.81 17.09 16.62
N ASN A 36 -6.29 17.99 15.79
CA ASN A 36 -6.99 18.54 14.63
C ASN A 36 -6.45 18.04 13.28
N GLY A 37 -5.32 17.33 13.27
CA GLY A 37 -4.71 16.82 12.03
C GLY A 37 -5.65 15.91 11.26
N LEU A 38 -6.28 14.97 11.95
CA LEU A 38 -7.21 14.01 11.33
C LEU A 38 -8.42 14.70 10.67
N LYS A 39 -8.93 15.78 11.29
CA LYS A 39 -10.11 16.52 10.81
C LYS A 39 -9.82 17.36 9.56
N LYS A 40 -8.54 17.64 9.25
CA LYS A 40 -8.15 18.36 8.03
C LYS A 40 -8.18 17.44 6.81
N GLU A 41 -7.82 16.17 7.00
CA GLU A 41 -7.79 15.18 5.93
C GLU A 41 -9.16 14.55 5.67
N ILE A 42 -9.93 14.28 6.73
CA ILE A 42 -11.23 13.63 6.64
C ILE A 42 -12.31 14.57 7.18
N PRO A 43 -13.35 14.89 6.39
CA PRO A 43 -14.43 15.77 6.83
C PRO A 43 -15.25 15.09 7.95
N LEU A 44 -15.61 15.89 8.95
CA LEU A 44 -16.37 15.46 10.14
C LEU A 44 -17.69 14.77 9.81
N GLU A 45 -18.34 15.15 8.71
CA GLU A 45 -19.63 14.58 8.33
C GLU A 45 -19.54 13.09 7.95
N LEU A 46 -18.38 12.63 7.50
CA LEU A 46 -18.12 11.22 7.18
C LEU A 46 -17.65 10.40 8.39
N MET A 47 -17.33 11.06 9.50
CA MET A 47 -16.81 10.39 10.69
C MET A 47 -17.94 9.83 11.57
N PRO A 48 -17.69 8.73 12.29
CA PRO A 48 -18.62 8.22 13.29
C PRO A 48 -18.88 9.23 14.42
N ILE A 49 -20.01 9.08 15.09
CA ILE A 49 -20.44 9.95 16.21
C ILE A 49 -19.41 9.95 17.35
N GLU A 50 -18.73 8.83 17.61
CA GLU A 50 -17.74 8.69 18.68
C GLU A 50 -16.51 9.59 18.48
N TYR A 51 -16.24 10.03 17.25
CA TYR A 51 -15.16 10.96 16.92
C TYR A 51 -15.65 12.41 16.72
N GLY A 52 -16.91 12.69 17.06
CA GLY A 52 -17.56 13.99 16.87
C GLY A 52 -18.11 14.23 15.47
N GLY A 53 -18.30 13.18 14.68
CA GLY A 53 -18.91 13.24 13.35
C GLY A 53 -20.42 13.01 13.32
N LYS A 54 -20.98 12.85 12.12
CA LYS A 54 -22.43 12.67 11.89
C LYS A 54 -22.79 11.32 11.23
N ASN A 55 -21.81 10.47 10.92
CA ASN A 55 -21.99 9.26 10.11
C ASN A 55 -22.35 8.02 10.95
N GLY A 56 -23.43 8.09 11.73
CA GLY A 56 -23.93 6.99 12.56
C GLY A 56 -22.96 6.53 13.66
N SER A 57 -23.36 5.51 14.43
CA SER A 57 -22.46 4.88 15.42
C SER A 57 -21.53 3.87 14.78
N MET A 58 -20.33 3.74 15.33
CA MET A 58 -19.35 2.71 14.95
C MET A 58 -19.95 1.28 14.94
N LYS A 59 -20.88 0.98 15.86
CA LYS A 59 -21.54 -0.34 15.92
C LYS A 59 -22.46 -0.57 14.72
N GLU A 60 -23.24 0.44 14.35
CA GLU A 60 -24.17 0.38 13.23
C GLU A 60 -23.41 0.23 11.90
N LEU A 61 -22.34 1.02 11.73
CA LEU A 61 -21.43 0.89 10.59
C LEU A 61 -20.85 -0.52 10.49
N GLY A 62 -20.46 -1.13 11.62
CA GLY A 62 -19.97 -2.50 11.66
C GLY A 62 -21.00 -3.52 11.15
N VAL A 63 -22.26 -3.38 11.54
CA VAL A 63 -23.36 -4.25 11.07
C VAL A 63 -23.61 -4.06 9.58
N ILE A 64 -23.64 -2.81 9.10
CA ILE A 64 -23.83 -2.49 7.68
C ILE A 64 -22.73 -3.11 6.83
N TRP A 65 -21.46 -2.93 7.24
CA TRP A 65 -20.32 -3.49 6.52
C TRP A 65 -20.31 -5.02 6.56
N LYS A 66 -20.68 -5.63 7.69
CA LYS A 66 -20.82 -7.08 7.77
C LYS A 66 -21.85 -7.60 6.77
N LYS A 67 -23.04 -7.01 6.73
CA LYS A 67 -24.09 -7.37 5.77
C LYS A 67 -23.65 -7.17 4.32
N LYS A 68 -22.92 -6.10 4.04
CA LYS A 68 -22.34 -5.84 2.71
C LYS A 68 -21.34 -6.94 2.33
N MET A 69 -20.43 -7.33 3.21
CA MET A 69 -19.49 -8.42 2.96
C MET A 69 -20.21 -9.76 2.72
N GLU A 70 -21.24 -10.07 3.51
CA GLU A 70 -22.07 -11.26 3.32
C GLU A 70 -22.74 -11.27 1.94
N SER A 71 -23.22 -10.11 1.46
CA SER A 71 -23.82 -9.99 0.12
C SER A 71 -22.84 -10.27 -1.03
N TYR A 72 -21.54 -10.04 -0.83
CA TYR A 72 -20.49 -10.32 -1.80
C TYR A 72 -19.84 -11.71 -1.62
N SER A 73 -20.36 -12.55 -0.72
CA SER A 73 -19.80 -13.88 -0.43
C SER A 73 -19.57 -14.73 -1.70
N GLU A 74 -20.52 -14.68 -2.63
CA GLU A 74 -20.40 -15.41 -3.91
C GLU A 74 -19.26 -14.87 -4.79
N TRP A 75 -19.09 -13.55 -4.86
CA TRP A 75 -17.97 -12.94 -5.58
C TRP A 75 -16.61 -13.35 -4.98
N PHE A 76 -16.52 -13.42 -3.65
CA PHE A 76 -15.31 -13.93 -2.97
C PHE A 76 -15.07 -15.42 -3.26
N ARG A 77 -16.13 -16.24 -3.30
CA ARG A 77 -16.03 -17.66 -3.66
C ARG A 77 -15.50 -17.83 -5.09
N ASP A 78 -15.97 -17.01 -6.00
CA ASP A 78 -15.52 -16.99 -7.40
C ASP A 78 -14.07 -16.53 -7.56
N GLY A 79 -13.54 -15.73 -6.64
CA GLY A 79 -12.12 -15.36 -6.59
C GLY A 79 -11.16 -16.55 -6.62
N THR A 80 -11.59 -17.72 -6.11
CA THR A 80 -10.77 -18.95 -6.15
C THR A 80 -10.52 -19.45 -7.57
N LYS A 81 -11.42 -19.12 -8.52
CA LYS A 81 -11.29 -19.51 -9.93
C LYS A 81 -10.19 -18.74 -10.65
N TYR A 82 -9.85 -17.54 -10.16
CA TYR A 82 -8.90 -16.62 -10.80
C TYR A 82 -7.50 -16.67 -10.18
N LYS A 83 -7.13 -17.81 -9.56
CA LYS A 83 -5.79 -18.00 -8.99
C LYS A 83 -4.75 -18.15 -10.09
N THR A 84 -3.59 -17.53 -9.88
CA THR A 84 -2.41 -17.73 -10.72
C THR A 84 -1.91 -19.17 -10.55
N ASN A 85 -1.72 -19.89 -11.65
CA ASN A 85 -1.03 -21.18 -11.62
C ASN A 85 0.47 -20.92 -11.47
N GLU A 86 1.01 -21.08 -10.25
CA GLU A 86 2.43 -20.88 -9.95
C GLU A 86 3.37 -21.75 -10.79
N SER A 87 2.88 -22.87 -11.33
CA SER A 87 3.66 -23.74 -12.23
C SER A 87 3.93 -23.10 -13.60
N LEU A 88 3.11 -22.12 -14.00
CA LEU A 88 3.27 -21.39 -15.26
C LEU A 88 4.12 -20.12 -15.11
N ARG A 89 4.56 -19.80 -13.89
CA ARG A 89 5.40 -18.63 -13.63
C ARG A 89 6.81 -18.91 -14.13
N THR A 90 7.24 -18.20 -15.18
CA THR A 90 8.59 -18.35 -15.75
C THR A 90 9.65 -17.97 -14.71
N GLY A 91 10.54 -18.91 -14.38
CA GLY A 91 11.63 -18.73 -13.41
C GLY A 91 11.80 -19.95 -12.50
N MET A 92 12.85 -19.96 -11.68
CA MET A 92 12.99 -21.02 -10.66
C MET A 92 11.82 -20.94 -9.66
N PRO A 93 11.25 -22.09 -9.24
CA PRO A 93 10.24 -22.10 -8.19
C PRO A 93 10.85 -21.47 -6.95
N LYS A 94 10.27 -20.35 -6.53
CA LYS A 94 10.71 -19.66 -5.33
C LYS A 94 10.25 -20.49 -4.15
N THR A 95 11.13 -21.33 -3.61
CA THR A 95 10.93 -21.94 -2.29
C THR A 95 10.72 -20.81 -1.27
N THR A 96 9.97 -21.08 -0.20
CA THR A 96 9.47 -20.10 0.80
C THR A 96 10.49 -19.05 1.28
N ASP A 97 11.78 -19.38 1.25
CA ASP A 97 12.89 -18.48 1.58
C ASP A 97 13.02 -17.26 0.64
N ASN A 98 12.60 -17.40 -0.63
CA ASN A 98 12.63 -16.33 -1.64
C ASN A 98 11.30 -15.53 -1.71
N GLU A 99 10.20 -16.07 -1.20
CA GLU A 99 8.90 -15.38 -1.16
C GLU A 99 8.85 -14.28 -0.09
N LEU A 100 9.58 -14.46 1.01
CA LEU A 100 9.64 -13.51 2.13
C LEU A 100 10.62 -12.35 1.91
N GLY A 101 11.25 -12.26 0.73
CA GLY A 101 12.20 -11.20 0.43
C GLY A 101 13.49 -11.28 1.25
N ILE A 102 13.85 -12.48 1.75
CA ILE A 102 15.16 -12.73 2.36
C ILE A 102 16.27 -12.72 1.30
N ASP A 103 15.90 -12.70 0.01
CA ASP A 103 16.78 -12.50 -1.14
C ASP A 103 17.25 -11.03 -1.24
N GLY A 104 18.00 -10.60 -0.23
CA GLY A 104 18.68 -9.32 -0.12
C GLY A 104 19.96 -9.50 0.68
N SER A 105 20.72 -8.41 0.89
CA SER A 105 21.95 -8.41 1.69
C SER A 105 21.66 -8.52 3.21
N PHE A 106 20.77 -9.41 3.63
CA PHE A 106 20.57 -9.70 5.04
C PHE A 106 21.71 -10.63 5.50
N ARG A 107 22.54 -10.16 6.42
CA ARG A 107 23.64 -10.97 6.95
C ARG A 107 23.03 -12.12 7.74
N LYS A 108 23.36 -13.36 7.37
CA LYS A 108 22.99 -14.57 8.10
C LYS A 108 23.45 -14.42 9.56
N LEU A 109 22.51 -14.26 10.49
CA LEU A 109 22.78 -14.25 11.93
C LEU A 109 23.00 -15.71 12.35
N VAL A 110 24.24 -16.07 12.68
CA VAL A 110 24.53 -17.34 13.36
C VAL A 110 24.34 -17.07 14.84
N ILE A 111 23.38 -17.75 15.46
CA ILE A 111 23.18 -17.75 16.90
C ILE A 111 24.01 -18.92 17.43
N ASP A 112 24.92 -18.62 18.34
CA ASP A 112 25.58 -19.60 19.22
C ASP A 112 24.70 -19.81 20.47
#